data_AF-A0AA35WZR1-F1
#
_entry.id   AF-A0AA35WZR1-F1
#
_cell.length_a   1.000
_cell.length_b   1.000
_cell.length_c   1.000
_cell.angle_alpha   90.00
_cell.angle_beta   90.00
_cell.angle_gamma   90.00
#
_symmetry.space_group_name_H-M   'P 1'
#
loop_
_entity.id
_entity.type
_entity.pdbx_description
1 polymer ?
#
loop_
_entity_poly.entity_id
_entity_poly.type
_entity_poly.pdbx_seq_one_letter_code
_entity_poly.pdbx_strand_id
1 'polypeptide(L)'
;MELLHWMILNISGGAVSSGEEVVPYLQPVPPQGSGLHRLVFTLYTHSSPIAVDNSMIKQPSNSWLDQRTFSTAEFLSARPSLQPFTFSLFQSLWDSSVHTAYMEDLVYPEPVYEVVRELTPRRRRQENTRLLKANHYRLIQCVSGSDLHS
;
A
#
# COMPACT_ATOMS: atom_id res chain seq x y z
N MET A 1 -1.98 7.11 -2.76
CA MET A 1 -0.51 7.07 -2.81
C MET A 1 -0.13 5.99 -3.80
N GLU A 2 0.68 6.32 -4.80
CA GLU A 2 1.24 5.34 -5.75
C GLU A 2 2.73 5.16 -5.43
N LEU A 3 3.23 3.94 -5.61
CA LEU A 3 4.64 3.62 -5.42
C LEU A 3 5.23 3.24 -6.78
N LEU A 4 6.29 3.94 -7.19
CA LEU A 4 6.95 3.69 -8.46
C LEU A 4 7.94 2.53 -8.33
N HIS A 5 7.52 1.37 -8.80
CA HIS A 5 8.34 0.16 -8.79
C HIS A 5 9.45 0.19 -9.84
N TRP A 6 9.18 0.73 -11.03
CA TRP A 6 10.10 0.68 -12.15
C TRP A 6 9.77 1.77 -13.17
N MET A 7 10.78 2.42 -13.75
CA MET A 7 10.61 3.39 -14.83
C MET A 7 11.76 3.29 -15.82
N ILE A 8 11.39 3.04 -17.08
CA ILE A 8 12.30 3.06 -18.22
C ILE A 8 11.75 4.04 -19.26
N LEU A 9 12.62 4.88 -19.79
CA LEU A 9 12.29 5.85 -20.83
C LEU A 9 12.94 5.50 -22.16
N ASN A 10 12.48 6.15 -23.23
CA ASN A 10 13.14 6.14 -24.55
C ASN A 10 13.40 4.72 -25.11
N ILE A 11 12.46 3.79 -24.88
CA ILE A 11 12.54 2.42 -25.41
C ILE A 11 12.41 2.45 -26.94
N SER A 12 13.34 1.80 -27.63
CA SER A 12 13.39 1.74 -29.09
C SER A 12 13.00 0.36 -29.60
N GLY A 13 12.20 0.30 -30.67
CA GLY A 13 11.85 -0.96 -31.34
C GLY A 13 11.13 -2.00 -30.45
N GLY A 14 10.55 -1.59 -29.31
CA GLY A 14 9.93 -2.50 -28.34
C GLY A 14 10.93 -3.31 -27.50
N ALA A 15 12.24 -3.08 -27.64
CA ALA A 15 13.26 -3.76 -26.86
C ALA A 15 13.50 -3.00 -25.55
N VAL A 16 12.93 -3.48 -24.44
CA VAL A 16 13.02 -2.82 -23.12
C VAL A 16 14.46 -2.51 -22.71
N SER A 17 15.41 -3.40 -23.04
CA SER A 17 16.84 -3.24 -22.75
C SER A 17 17.51 -2.07 -23.48
N SER A 18 16.87 -1.49 -24.50
CA SER A 18 17.40 -0.31 -25.19
C SER A 18 17.04 1.00 -24.50
N GLY A 19 16.12 0.96 -23.53
CA GLY A 19 15.65 2.15 -22.85
C GLY A 19 16.63 2.62 -21.77
N GLU A 20 16.42 3.84 -21.30
CA GLU A 20 17.14 4.42 -20.17
C GLU A 20 16.38 4.09 -18.88
N GLU A 21 16.98 3.29 -18.01
CA GLU A 21 16.41 2.99 -16.69
C GLU A 21 16.61 4.17 -15.74
N VAL A 22 15.52 4.85 -15.43
CA VAL A 22 15.51 6.05 -14.57
C VAL A 22 15.26 5.67 -13.12
N VAL A 23 14.39 4.68 -12.91
CA VAL A 23 14.06 4.15 -11.59
C VAL A 23 14.22 2.64 -11.63
N PRO A 24 15.20 2.07 -10.91
CA PRO A 24 15.50 0.65 -10.99
C PRO A 24 14.37 -0.18 -10.39
N TYR A 25 14.17 -1.37 -10.95
CA TYR A 25 13.11 -2.27 -10.53
C TYR A 25 13.15 -2.54 -9.02
N LEU A 26 12.01 -2.36 -8.38
CA LEU A 26 11.74 -2.75 -7.01
C LEU A 26 10.60 -3.78 -7.02
N GLN A 27 10.83 -4.94 -6.41
CA GLN A 27 9.80 -5.97 -6.31
C GLN A 27 8.56 -5.48 -5.55
N PRO A 28 7.39 -6.11 -5.72
CA PRO A 28 6.23 -5.82 -4.89
C PRO A 28 6.56 -6.04 -3.40
N VAL A 29 6.30 -5.03 -2.58
CA VAL A 29 6.50 -5.09 -1.12
C VAL A 29 5.21 -4.75 -0.35
N PRO A 30 4.10 -5.48 -0.58
CA PRO A 30 2.85 -5.24 0.14
C PRO A 30 3.04 -5.55 1.64
N PRO A 31 2.85 -4.59 2.54
CA PRO A 31 3.00 -4.82 3.98
C PRO A 31 2.13 -5.96 4.51
N GLN A 32 2.59 -6.62 5.57
CA GLN A 32 1.79 -7.68 6.19
C GLN A 32 0.46 -7.11 6.70
N GLY A 33 -0.64 -7.77 6.35
CA GLY A 33 -1.98 -7.40 6.81
C GLY A 33 -2.63 -6.20 6.08
N SER A 34 -1.97 -5.60 5.09
CA SER A 34 -2.56 -4.53 4.27
C SER A 34 -3.54 -5.04 3.19
N GLY A 35 -3.53 -6.35 2.93
CA GLY A 35 -4.40 -7.00 1.96
C GLY A 35 -3.80 -7.05 0.54
N LEU A 36 -4.67 -7.12 -0.48
CA LEU A 36 -4.27 -7.19 -1.89
C LEU A 36 -3.83 -5.82 -2.40
N HIS A 37 -2.59 -5.74 -2.89
CA HIS A 37 -2.06 -4.56 -3.57
C HIS A 37 -2.15 -4.74 -5.08
N ARG A 38 -2.52 -3.66 -5.79
CA ARG A 38 -2.59 -3.64 -7.25
C ARG A 38 -1.31 -3.07 -7.82
N LEU A 39 -0.69 -3.79 -8.73
CA LEU A 39 0.43 -3.30 -9.53
C LEU A 39 -0.01 -3.16 -10.98
N VAL A 40 0.40 -2.04 -11.59
CA VAL A 40 0.01 -1.68 -12.95
C VAL A 40 1.27 -1.34 -13.72
N PHE A 41 1.53 -2.07 -14.79
CA PHE A 41 2.49 -1.67 -15.81
C PHE A 41 1.74 -0.85 -16.85
N THR A 42 2.19 0.38 -17.09
CA THR A 42 1.63 1.25 -18.13
C THR A 42 2.70 1.56 -19.17
N LEU A 43 2.37 1.42 -20.44
CA LEU A 43 3.24 1.74 -21.56
C LEU A 43 2.68 2.96 -22.29
N TYR A 44 3.56 3.93 -22.53
CA TYR A 44 3.25 5.15 -23.26
C TYR A 44 4.14 5.25 -24.49
N THR A 45 3.59 5.80 -25.58
CA THR A 45 4.34 6.17 -26.78
C THR A 45 4.66 7.65 -26.77
N HIS A 46 5.81 8.03 -27.33
CA HIS A 46 6.27 9.41 -27.43
C HIS A 46 6.79 9.69 -28.85
N SER A 47 6.59 10.91 -29.33
CA SER A 47 7.03 11.34 -30.67
C SER A 47 8.45 11.92 -30.70
N SER A 48 8.96 12.35 -29.54
CA SER A 48 10.30 12.91 -29.37
C SER A 48 10.99 12.28 -28.15
N PRO A 49 12.33 12.21 -28.11
CA PRO A 49 13.05 11.77 -26.91
C PRO A 49 12.62 12.55 -25.67
N ILE A 50 12.48 11.84 -24.55
CA ILE A 50 12.11 12.41 -23.26
C ILE A 50 13.40 12.62 -22.48
N ALA A 51 13.65 13.86 -22.04
CA ALA A 51 14.75 14.14 -21.13
C ALA A 51 14.41 13.68 -19.71
N VAL A 52 15.39 13.11 -19.02
CA VAL A 52 15.29 12.85 -17.58
C VAL A 52 15.34 14.18 -16.84
N ASP A 53 14.40 14.39 -15.92
CA ASP A 53 14.37 15.58 -15.08
C ASP A 53 14.08 15.25 -13.60
N ASN A 54 14.24 16.26 -12.75
CA ASN A 54 14.12 16.14 -11.30
C ASN A 54 12.69 15.80 -10.82
N SER A 55 11.67 15.84 -11.68
CA SER A 55 10.32 15.38 -11.31
C SER A 55 10.19 13.85 -11.38
N MET A 56 11.05 13.19 -12.14
CA MET A 56 11.05 11.74 -12.32
C MET A 56 11.91 11.04 -11.27
N ILE A 57 13.01 11.69 -10.86
CA ILE A 57 13.94 11.21 -9.84
C ILE A 57 13.77 12.12 -8.63
N LYS A 58 13.24 11.56 -7.53
CA LYS A 58 13.23 12.30 -6.27
C LYS A 58 14.64 12.41 -5.72
N GLN A 59 14.94 13.57 -5.14
CA GLN A 59 16.20 13.83 -4.46
C GLN A 59 16.48 12.77 -3.38
N PRO A 60 17.76 12.51 -3.07
CA PRO A 60 18.12 11.60 -1.99
C PRO A 60 17.43 12.02 -0.70
N SER A 61 16.63 11.12 -0.16
CA SER A 61 15.97 11.30 1.14
C SER A 61 16.34 10.15 2.06
N ASN A 62 16.17 10.35 3.37
CA ASN A 62 16.42 9.30 4.36
C ASN A 62 15.34 8.20 4.35
N SER A 63 14.33 8.29 3.47
CA SER A 63 13.19 7.39 3.40
C SER A 63 13.05 6.86 1.97
N TRP A 64 13.30 5.56 1.78
CA TRP A 64 13.10 4.90 0.48
C TRP A 64 11.67 5.11 -0.06
N LEU A 65 10.69 5.17 0.83
CA LEU A 65 9.28 5.38 0.48
C LEU A 65 9.06 6.76 -0.14
N ASP A 66 9.72 7.80 0.39
CA ASP A 66 9.60 9.15 -0.16
C ASP A 66 10.19 9.18 -1.57
N GLN A 67 11.35 8.56 -1.77
CA GLN A 67 12.03 8.49 -3.07
C GLN A 67 11.16 7.81 -4.15
N ARG A 68 10.34 6.85 -3.74
CA ARG A 68 9.50 6.02 -4.62
C ARG A 68 8.05 6.49 -4.73
N THR A 69 7.60 7.41 -3.86
CA THR A 69 6.22 7.93 -3.90
C THR A 69 6.00 8.70 -5.20
N PHE A 70 4.97 8.36 -5.95
CA PHE A 70 4.75 8.88 -7.30
C PHE A 70 3.28 9.27 -7.55
N SER A 71 3.07 10.08 -8.58
CA SER A 71 1.75 10.46 -9.08
C SER A 71 1.74 10.37 -10.60
N THR A 72 1.10 9.33 -11.12
CA THR A 72 0.95 9.13 -12.57
C THR A 72 0.21 10.29 -13.22
N ALA A 73 -0.80 10.84 -12.52
CA ALA A 73 -1.56 11.98 -12.99
C ALA A 73 -0.69 13.23 -13.19
N GLU A 74 0.15 13.57 -12.20
CA GLU A 74 1.07 14.71 -12.29
C GLU A 74 2.10 14.49 -13.39
N PHE A 75 2.69 13.28 -13.45
CA PHE A 75 3.69 12.91 -14.46
C PHE A 75 3.18 13.08 -15.90
N LEU A 76 1.95 12.63 -16.17
CA LEU A 76 1.32 12.76 -17.49
C LEU A 76 0.89 14.20 -17.79
N SER A 77 0.39 14.93 -16.79
CA SER A 77 -0.02 16.33 -16.98
C SER A 77 1.16 17.23 -17.40
N ALA A 78 2.37 16.94 -16.88
CA ALA A 78 3.59 17.64 -17.27
C ALA A 78 4.10 17.26 -18.67
N ARG A 79 3.59 16.16 -19.27
CA ARG A 79 4.10 15.59 -20.54
C ARG A 79 2.96 15.25 -21.49
N PRO A 80 2.28 16.26 -22.05
CA PRO A 80 1.15 16.05 -22.95
C PRO A 80 1.51 15.32 -24.26
N SER A 81 2.80 15.24 -24.60
CA SER A 81 3.29 14.46 -25.74
C SER A 81 3.24 12.95 -25.53
N LEU A 82 3.10 12.48 -24.29
CA LEU A 82 2.92 11.06 -24.00
C LEU A 82 1.51 10.63 -24.33
N GLN A 83 1.40 9.53 -25.09
CA GLN A 83 0.12 8.92 -25.42
C GLN A 83 0.04 7.54 -24.78
N PRO A 84 -1.05 7.21 -24.05
CA PRO A 84 -1.23 5.89 -23.47
C PRO A 84 -1.37 4.86 -24.59
N PHE A 85 -0.57 3.79 -24.51
CA PHE A 85 -0.61 2.71 -25.50
C PHE A 85 -1.30 1.47 -24.94
N THR A 86 -0.81 0.95 -23.82
CA THR A 86 -1.40 -0.23 -23.17
C THR A 86 -1.08 -0.26 -21.68
N PHE A 87 -1.75 -1.15 -20.96
CA PHE A 87 -1.44 -1.47 -19.59
C PHE A 87 -1.61 -2.96 -19.32
N SER A 88 -0.94 -3.45 -18.27
CA SER A 88 -1.13 -4.78 -17.70
C SER A 88 -1.21 -4.67 -16.19
N LEU A 89 -1.97 -5.55 -15.56
CA LEU A 89 -2.28 -5.50 -14.15
C LEU A 89 -2.12 -6.87 -13.51
N PHE A 90 -1.57 -6.89 -12.31
CA PHE A 90 -1.62 -8.04 -11.43
C PHE A 90 -1.83 -7.58 -9.98
N GLN A 91 -2.15 -8.53 -9.12
CA GLN A 91 -2.32 -8.30 -7.69
C GLN A 91 -1.24 -9.06 -6.93
N SER A 92 -0.73 -8.44 -5.87
CA SER A 92 0.21 -9.04 -4.95
C SER A 92 -0.35 -9.03 -3.53
N LEU A 93 -0.07 -10.10 -2.81
CA LEU A 93 -0.31 -10.24 -1.38
C LEU A 93 1.04 -10.33 -0.68
N TRP A 94 1.03 -10.09 0.62
CA TRP A 94 2.20 -10.36 1.44
C TRP A 94 2.60 -11.84 1.37
N ASP A 95 3.90 -12.08 1.25
CA ASP A 95 4.55 -13.37 1.46
C ASP A 95 5.90 -13.18 2.18
N SER A 96 6.63 -14.25 2.44
CA SER A 96 7.91 -14.17 3.17
C SER A 96 9.02 -13.40 2.43
N SER A 97 8.93 -13.26 1.10
CA SER A 97 9.93 -12.50 0.32
C SER A 97 9.86 -11.00 0.60
N VAL A 98 8.68 -10.50 1.00
CA VAL A 98 8.48 -9.10 1.40
C VAL A 98 9.31 -8.76 2.63
N HIS A 99 9.33 -9.66 3.62
CA HIS A 99 10.13 -9.47 4.83
C HIS A 99 11.62 -9.32 4.49
N THR A 100 12.15 -10.21 3.65
CA THR A 100 13.53 -10.14 3.16
C THR A 100 13.80 -8.81 2.46
N ALA A 101 12.91 -8.36 1.57
CA ALA A 101 13.07 -7.08 0.88
C ALA A 101 13.10 -5.88 1.84
N TYR A 102 12.27 -5.87 2.88
CA TYR A 102 12.30 -4.81 3.90
C TYR A 102 13.61 -4.79 4.68
N MET A 103 14.10 -5.95 5.10
CA MET A 103 15.29 -6.06 5.94
C MET A 103 16.59 -5.84 5.17
N GLU A 104 16.72 -6.45 3.99
CA GLU A 104 17.97 -6.52 3.24
C GLU A 104 18.08 -5.39 2.22
N ASP A 105 17.06 -5.21 1.36
CA ASP A 105 17.12 -4.25 0.25
C ASP A 105 16.78 -2.83 0.69
N LEU A 106 15.72 -2.68 1.50
CA LEU A 106 15.21 -1.38 1.93
C LEU A 106 15.81 -0.90 3.25
N VAL A 107 16.44 -1.82 4.01
CA VAL A 107 17.03 -1.59 5.34
C VAL A 107 16.06 -0.80 6.25
N TYR A 108 14.80 -1.23 6.26
CA TYR A 108 13.70 -0.53 6.91
C TYR A 108 12.82 -1.52 7.69
N PRO A 109 12.37 -1.17 8.92
CA PRO A 109 11.50 -2.03 9.69
C PRO A 109 10.18 -2.28 8.95
N GLU A 110 9.85 -3.56 8.72
CA GLU A 110 8.62 -3.93 8.04
C GLU A 110 7.39 -3.47 8.84
N PRO A 111 6.47 -2.69 8.22
CA PRO A 111 5.21 -2.34 8.86
C PRO A 111 4.25 -3.53 8.82
N VAL A 112 3.65 -3.84 9.98
CA VAL A 112 2.65 -4.90 10.12
C VAL A 112 1.32 -4.28 10.54
N TYR A 113 0.26 -4.63 9.81
CA TYR A 113 -1.08 -4.11 10.03
C TYR A 113 -2.01 -5.22 10.54
N GLU A 114 -2.90 -4.85 11.46
CA GLU A 114 -3.96 -5.74 11.94
C GLU A 114 -5.29 -5.41 11.25
N VAL A 115 -5.94 -6.43 10.69
CA VAL A 115 -7.30 -6.27 10.14
C VAL A 115 -8.29 -6.20 11.30
N VAL A 116 -8.66 -4.98 11.69
CA VAL A 116 -9.72 -4.75 12.68
C VAL A 116 -11.06 -5.19 12.10
N ARG A 117 -11.55 -6.36 12.51
CA ARG A 117 -12.86 -6.85 12.12
C ARG A 117 -13.93 -6.11 12.91
N GLU A 118 -14.47 -5.03 12.35
CA GLU A 118 -15.63 -4.39 12.94
C GLU A 118 -16.84 -5.34 12.96
N LEU A 119 -17.50 -5.42 14.13
CA LEU A 119 -18.79 -6.08 14.21
C LEU A 119 -19.80 -5.36 13.31
N THR A 120 -20.52 -6.12 12.49
CA THR A 120 -21.66 -5.59 11.74
C THR A 120 -22.66 -4.91 12.69
N PRO A 121 -23.42 -3.89 12.26
CA PRO A 121 -24.34 -3.17 13.14
C PRO A 121 -25.29 -4.09 13.92
N ARG A 122 -25.75 -5.18 13.27
CA ARG A 122 -26.58 -6.21 13.90
C ARG A 122 -25.84 -6.98 14.99
N ARG A 123 -24.61 -7.45 14.71
CA ARG A 123 -23.79 -8.16 15.70
C ARG A 123 -23.40 -7.25 16.86
N ARG A 124 -23.02 -5.99 16.57
CA ARG A 124 -22.73 -4.96 17.57
C ARG A 124 -23.92 -4.74 18.50
N ARG A 125 -25.15 -4.63 17.96
CA ARG A 125 -26.38 -4.50 18.77
C ARG A 125 -26.63 -5.73 19.64
N GLN A 126 -26.42 -6.93 19.11
CA GLN A 126 -26.59 -8.17 19.86
C GLN A 126 -25.57 -8.28 21.00
N GLU A 127 -24.30 -7.95 20.74
CA GLU A 127 -23.22 -7.90 21.72
C GLU A 127 -23.54 -6.88 22.83
N ASN A 128 -23.91 -5.65 22.46
CA ASN A 128 -24.28 -4.60 23.41
C ASN A 128 -25.46 -5.05 24.29
N THR A 129 -26.47 -5.71 23.71
CA THR A 129 -27.60 -6.24 24.47
C THR A 129 -27.16 -7.33 25.45
N ARG A 130 -26.25 -8.23 25.05
CA ARG A 130 -25.68 -9.26 25.92
C ARG A 130 -24.89 -8.65 27.07
N LEU A 131 -24.04 -7.66 26.79
CA LEU A 131 -23.23 -6.96 27.79
C LEU A 131 -24.09 -6.20 28.80
N LEU A 132 -25.11 -5.48 28.33
CA LEU A 132 -26.07 -4.78 29.20
C LEU A 132 -26.77 -5.75 30.15
N LYS A 133 -27.24 -6.90 29.64
CA LYS A 133 -27.84 -7.95 30.47
C LYS A 133 -26.85 -8.52 31.48
N ALA A 134 -25.63 -8.86 31.05
CA ALA A 134 -24.60 -9.41 31.94
C ALA A 134 -24.22 -8.43 33.07
N ASN A 135 -24.08 -7.14 32.76
CA ASN A 135 -23.81 -6.10 33.75
C ASN A 135 -24.98 -5.92 34.72
N HIS A 136 -26.22 -5.96 34.22
CA HIS A 136 -27.41 -5.92 35.07
C HIS A 136 -27.40 -7.07 36.10
N TYR A 137 -27.14 -8.31 35.68
CA TYR A 137 -27.07 -9.44 36.62
C TYR A 137 -25.90 -9.35 37.60
N ARG A 138 -24.72 -8.87 37.18
CA ARG A 138 -23.59 -8.64 38.11
C ARG A 138 -23.93 -7.61 39.18
N LEU A 139 -24.57 -6.50 38.81
CA LEU A 139 -24.96 -5.47 39.78
C LEU A 139 -25.95 -6.02 40.81
N ILE A 140 -26.95 -6.80 40.36
CA ILE A 140 -27.90 -7.46 41.29
C ILE A 140 -27.16 -8.38 42.27
N GLN A 141 -26.22 -9.19 41.78
CA GLN A 141 -25.45 -10.10 42.62
C GLN A 141 -24.58 -9.35 43.64
N CYS A 142 -23.93 -8.25 43.24
CA CYS A 142 -23.16 -7.39 44.15
C CYS A 142 -24.06 -6.81 45.26
N VAL A 143 -25.25 -6.31 44.92
CA VAL A 143 -26.19 -5.73 45.91
C VAL A 143 -26.73 -6.79 46.87
N SER A 144 -27.11 -7.97 46.36
CA SER A 144 -27.61 -9.07 47.19
C SER A 144 -26.54 -9.71 48.09
N GLY A 145 -25.26 -9.56 47.75
CA GLY A 145 -24.14 -10.07 48.54
C GLY A 145 -23.76 -9.17 49.72
N SER A 146 -24.09 -7.88 49.66
CA SER A 146 -23.84 -6.91 50.74
C SER A 146 -24.87 -6.97 51.87
N ASP A 147 -26.04 -7.55 51.64
CA ASP A 147 -27.15 -7.62 52.62
C ASP A 147 -27.09 -8.86 53.54
N LEU A 148 -26.06 -9.70 53.43
CA LEU A 148 -25.89 -10.94 54.20
C LEU A 148 -24.90 -10.82 55.38
N HIS A 149 -24.35 -9.64 55.66
CA HIS A 149 -23.37 -9.39 56.73
C HIS A 149 -23.75 -8.22 57.67
N SER A 150 -25.04 -8.05 57.98
CA SER A 150 -25.50 -7.15 59.05
C SER A 150 -26.33 -7.89 60.09
#